data_AF-A0A950WPT3-F1
#
_entry.id   AF-A0A950WPT3-F1
#
_cell.length_a   1.000
_cell.length_b   1.000
_cell.length_c   1.000
_cell.angle_alpha   90.00
_cell.angle_beta   90.00
_cell.angle_gamma   90.00
#
_symmetry.space_group_name_H-M   'P 1'
#
loop_
_entity.id
_entity.type
_entity.pdbx_description
1 polymer ?
#
loop_
_entity_poly.entity_id
_entity_poly.type
_entity_poly.pdbx_seq_one_letter_code
_entity_poly.pdbx_strand_id
1 'polypeptide(L)'
;MGESADAATKTVPQICEEEWQAHKADCSGFLKAVAARFGLVLHGLANDIIDYVAANWSRAPDGATAAQKAAAGKFVVAGLKAQPHGHVVIVVPGPLNRGKYPTAYWGTLGGVGRKNDTINWAWDQTDRDKVGYFYTTLGGTAAGEMVASGAPPGVAGNRPQTIGGD
;
A
#
# COMPACT_ATOMS: atom_id res chain seq x y z
N MET A 1 -8.59 1.37 -35.55
CA MET A 1 -9.54 1.81 -34.51
C MET A 1 -8.90 1.40 -33.19
N GLY A 2 -8.01 2.16 -32.55
CA GLY A 2 -7.99 3.60 -32.31
C GLY A 2 -8.67 3.86 -30.96
N GLU A 3 -7.86 3.92 -29.91
CA GLU A 3 -8.15 4.24 -28.48
C GLU A 3 -9.61 4.38 -28.03
N SER A 4 -10.09 3.41 -27.24
CA SER A 4 -11.02 3.72 -26.14
C SER A 4 -10.19 3.89 -24.88
N ALA A 5 -9.85 5.14 -24.60
CA ALA A 5 -9.34 5.54 -23.30
C ALA A 5 -10.44 5.29 -22.26
N ASP A 6 -10.40 4.12 -21.61
CA ASP A 6 -10.74 4.03 -20.20
C ASP A 6 -10.12 5.26 -19.52
N ALA A 7 -10.93 6.11 -18.91
CA ALA A 7 -10.46 7.29 -18.19
C ALA A 7 -9.34 6.83 -17.24
N ALA A 8 -8.08 7.10 -17.63
CA ALA A 8 -6.93 6.40 -17.09
C ALA A 8 -6.87 6.64 -15.59
N THR A 9 -7.28 5.63 -14.82
CA THR A 9 -7.24 5.71 -13.37
C THR A 9 -5.76 5.75 -13.01
N LYS A 10 -5.27 6.93 -12.63
CA LYS A 10 -3.84 7.12 -12.39
C LYS A 10 -3.39 6.16 -11.29
N THR A 11 -2.32 5.43 -11.57
CA THR A 11 -1.73 4.50 -10.62
C THR A 11 -1.03 5.25 -9.49
N VAL A 12 -0.80 4.58 -8.35
CA VAL A 12 -0.04 5.11 -7.21
C VAL A 12 1.28 5.77 -7.64
N PRO A 13 2.18 5.12 -8.43
CA PRO A 13 3.44 5.75 -8.84
C PRO A 13 3.24 7.00 -9.71
N GLN A 14 2.19 7.07 -10.54
CA GLN A 14 1.93 8.26 -11.36
C GLN A 14 1.52 9.46 -10.48
N ILE A 15 0.62 9.24 -9.51
CA ILE A 15 0.22 10.30 -8.57
C ILE A 15 1.41 10.69 -7.69
N CYS A 16 2.20 9.72 -7.24
CA CYS A 16 3.44 9.99 -6.52
C CYS A 16 4.39 10.90 -7.33
N GLU A 17 4.56 10.67 -8.63
CA GLU A 17 5.41 11.51 -9.48
C GLU A 17 4.88 12.94 -9.62
N GLU A 18 3.56 13.11 -9.76
CA GLU A 18 2.90 14.42 -9.83
C GLU A 18 3.07 15.22 -8.52
N GLU A 19 2.82 14.58 -7.37
CA GLU A 19 2.82 15.23 -6.06
C GLU A 19 4.23 15.42 -5.49
N TRP A 20 5.22 14.65 -5.95
CA TRP A 20 6.56 14.66 -5.36
C TRP A 20 7.24 16.02 -5.52
N GLN A 21 7.10 16.70 -6.66
CA GLN A 21 7.75 18.00 -6.85
C GLN A 21 7.28 19.05 -5.83
N ALA A 22 5.99 19.02 -5.47
CA ALA A 22 5.39 19.94 -4.51
C ALA A 22 5.70 19.56 -3.06
N HIS A 23 5.89 18.27 -2.76
CA HIS A 23 6.00 17.75 -1.39
C HIS A 23 7.33 17.03 -1.07
N LYS A 24 8.36 17.16 -1.91
CA LYS A 24 9.69 16.54 -1.70
C LYS A 24 10.38 16.90 -0.37
N ALA A 25 9.99 18.01 0.25
CA ALA A 25 10.51 18.46 1.53
C ALA A 25 9.61 18.08 2.74
N ASP A 26 8.54 17.29 2.54
CA ASP A 26 7.61 16.89 3.60
C ASP A 26 7.12 15.44 3.41
N CYS A 27 7.55 14.52 4.28
CA CYS A 27 7.17 13.11 4.20
C CYS A 27 5.67 12.89 4.46
N SER A 28 5.12 13.57 5.47
CA SER A 28 3.73 13.42 5.89
C SER A 28 2.77 14.14 4.95
N GLY A 29 3.14 15.32 4.48
CA GLY A 29 2.42 16.09 3.48
C GLY A 29 2.33 15.35 2.15
N PHE A 30 3.44 14.78 1.68
CA PHE A 30 3.46 13.96 0.48
C PHE A 30 2.50 12.76 0.59
N LEU A 31 2.57 12.02 1.70
CA LEU A 31 1.70 10.87 1.91
C LEU A 31 0.21 11.25 1.94
N LYS A 32 -0.13 12.36 2.61
CA LYS A 32 -1.49 12.89 2.66
C LYS A 32 -2.00 13.33 1.29
N ALA A 33 -1.17 14.01 0.51
CA ALA A 33 -1.53 14.47 -0.83
C ALA A 33 -1.86 13.29 -1.74
N VAL A 34 -0.99 12.28 -1.78
CA VAL A 34 -1.23 11.07 -2.58
C VAL A 34 -2.46 10.31 -2.07
N ALA A 35 -2.62 10.13 -0.75
CA ALA A 35 -3.76 9.45 -0.16
C ALA A 35 -5.10 10.15 -0.50
N ALA A 36 -5.14 11.47 -0.45
CA ALA A 36 -6.33 12.26 -0.78
C ALA A 36 -6.80 12.06 -2.22
N ARG A 37 -5.88 11.82 -3.16
CA ARG A 37 -6.20 11.53 -4.57
C ARG A 37 -6.94 10.20 -4.75
N PHE A 38 -6.77 9.29 -3.79
CA PHE A 38 -7.48 8.02 -3.73
C PHE A 38 -8.68 8.03 -2.76
N GLY A 39 -9.08 9.20 -2.26
CA GLY A 39 -10.17 9.34 -1.30
C GLY A 39 -9.82 8.89 0.13
N LEU A 40 -8.55 8.63 0.42
CA LEU A 40 -8.09 8.30 1.76
C LEU A 40 -7.72 9.60 2.50
N VAL A 41 -8.35 9.82 3.65
CA VAL A 41 -8.06 10.99 4.48
C VAL A 41 -7.12 10.58 5.61
N LEU A 42 -5.92 11.17 5.61
CA LEU A 42 -4.90 10.98 6.65
C LEU A 42 -4.70 12.29 7.42
N HIS A 43 -4.60 12.18 8.74
CA HIS A 43 -4.43 13.32 9.65
C HIS A 43 -3.13 13.20 10.46
N GLY A 44 -2.65 14.33 10.98
CA GLY A 44 -1.45 14.39 11.81
C GLY A 44 -0.12 14.35 11.04
N LEU A 45 0.94 14.02 11.77
CA LEU A 45 2.31 13.87 11.29
C LEU A 45 2.65 12.39 11.00
N ALA A 46 3.89 12.11 10.63
CA ALA A 46 4.35 10.74 10.34
C ALA A 46 4.01 9.73 11.45
N ASN A 47 4.18 10.09 12.72
CA ASN A 47 3.88 9.21 13.84
C ASN A 47 2.38 8.90 13.95
N ASP A 48 1.53 9.93 13.87
CA ASP A 48 0.07 9.78 13.93
C ASP A 48 -0.45 8.93 12.77
N ILE A 49 0.11 9.13 11.57
CA ILE A 49 -0.24 8.35 10.39
C ILE A 49 0.13 6.87 10.60
N ILE A 50 1.29 6.58 11.19
CA ILE A 50 1.70 5.20 11.48
C ILE A 50 0.73 4.55 12.47
N ASP A 51 0.34 5.24 13.54
CA ASP A 51 -0.65 4.71 14.49
C ASP A 51 -2.01 4.47 13.80
N TYR A 52 -2.44 5.40 12.95
CA TYR A 52 -3.68 5.27 12.20
C TYR A 52 -3.67 4.06 11.26
N VAL A 53 -2.64 3.90 10.43
CA VAL A 53 -2.54 2.75 9.50
C VAL A 53 -2.32 1.45 10.25
N ALA A 54 -1.63 1.45 11.38
CA ALA A 54 -1.47 0.25 12.21
C ALA A 54 -2.80 -0.22 12.82
N ALA A 55 -3.71 0.72 13.15
CA ALA A 55 -5.02 0.39 13.70
C ALA A 55 -6.07 0.06 12.63
N ASN A 56 -5.99 0.67 11.44
CA ASN A 56 -7.04 0.58 10.43
C ASN A 56 -6.68 -0.28 9.21
N TRP A 57 -5.39 -0.50 8.93
CA TRP A 57 -4.94 -1.18 7.72
C TRP A 57 -4.33 -2.55 8.04
N SER A 58 -4.19 -3.37 6.99
CA SER A 58 -3.57 -4.68 7.13
C SER A 58 -2.06 -4.55 7.14
N ARG A 59 -1.38 -5.22 8.07
CA ARG A 59 0.09 -5.26 8.11
C ARG A 59 0.62 -6.33 7.15
N ALA A 60 1.63 -5.99 6.35
CA ALA A 60 2.39 -6.96 5.58
C ALA A 60 3.54 -7.54 6.43
N PRO A 61 3.85 -8.84 6.29
CA PRO A 61 4.90 -9.50 7.06
C PRO A 61 6.31 -9.00 6.71
N ASP A 62 6.52 -8.56 5.46
CA ASP A 62 7.83 -8.15 4.95
C ASP A 62 7.71 -7.23 3.72
N GLY A 63 8.83 -6.61 3.35
CA GLY A 63 8.93 -5.68 2.23
C GLY A 63 8.68 -6.32 0.86
N ALA A 64 8.92 -7.62 0.69
CA ALA A 64 8.64 -8.32 -0.56
C ALA A 64 7.13 -8.50 -0.75
N THR A 65 6.42 -8.91 0.31
CA THR A 65 4.95 -8.96 0.33
C THR A 65 4.36 -7.57 0.11
N ALA A 66 4.95 -6.54 0.71
CA ALA A 66 4.54 -5.15 0.50
C ALA A 66 4.65 -4.73 -0.98
N ALA A 67 5.76 -5.05 -1.66
CA ALA A 67 5.92 -4.81 -3.10
C ALA A 67 4.88 -5.55 -3.93
N GLN A 68 4.58 -6.81 -3.60
CA GLN A 68 3.56 -7.60 -4.29
C GLN A 68 2.16 -6.98 -4.12
N LYS A 69 1.83 -6.47 -2.93
CA LYS A 69 0.55 -5.76 -2.71
C LYS A 69 0.49 -4.46 -3.53
N ALA A 70 1.59 -3.72 -3.62
CA ALA A 70 1.66 -2.52 -4.45
C ALA A 70 1.51 -2.85 -5.95
N ALA A 71 2.12 -3.95 -6.42
CA ALA A 71 1.95 -4.47 -7.78
C ALA A 71 0.52 -4.95 -8.06
N ALA A 72 -0.20 -5.42 -7.04
CA ALA A 72 -1.61 -5.75 -7.13
C ALA A 72 -2.55 -4.52 -7.09
N GLY A 73 -2.00 -3.30 -7.17
CA GLY A 73 -2.79 -2.06 -7.18
C GLY A 73 -3.32 -1.62 -5.81
N LYS A 74 -2.81 -2.20 -4.72
CA LYS A 74 -3.16 -1.76 -3.35
C LYS A 74 -2.30 -0.57 -2.94
N PHE A 75 -2.80 0.23 -2.00
CA PHE A 75 -2.03 1.32 -1.42
C PHE A 75 -1.18 0.79 -0.27
N VAL A 76 0.13 0.91 -0.41
CA VAL A 76 1.09 0.35 0.54
C VAL A 76 1.94 1.47 1.11
N VAL A 77 1.98 1.53 2.42
CA VAL A 77 2.75 2.52 3.19
C VAL A 77 3.73 1.77 4.07
N ALA A 78 4.96 2.25 4.08
CA ALA A 78 5.96 1.81 5.03
C ALA A 78 6.28 2.97 5.97
N GLY A 79 6.40 2.68 7.26
CA GLY A 79 6.66 3.71 8.24
C GLY A 79 7.35 3.17 9.49
N LEU A 80 8.12 4.04 10.12
CA LEU A 80 8.76 3.78 11.41
C LEU A 80 8.63 5.03 12.27
N LYS A 81 8.12 4.82 13.49
CA LYS A 81 8.03 5.88 14.49
C LYS A 81 9.42 6.16 15.04
N ALA A 82 9.79 7.43 15.08
CA ALA A 82 11.05 7.90 15.66
C ALA A 82 10.81 9.22 16.42
N GLN A 83 11.74 9.56 17.30
CA GLN A 83 11.77 10.82 18.04
C GLN A 83 12.97 11.65 17.55
N PRO A 84 12.80 12.95 17.23
CA PRO A 84 11.56 13.74 17.35
C PRO A 84 10.56 13.54 16.19
N HIS A 85 10.97 13.00 15.03
CA HIS A 85 10.11 12.84 13.87
C HIS A 85 10.20 11.43 13.30
N GLY A 86 9.05 10.76 13.15
CA GLY A 86 8.94 9.52 12.38
C GLY A 86 9.16 9.74 10.89
N HIS A 87 9.30 8.64 10.16
CA HIS A 87 9.39 8.67 8.71
C HIS A 87 8.33 7.75 8.10
N VAL A 88 7.75 8.19 6.98
CA VAL A 88 6.74 7.46 6.23
C VAL A 88 7.05 7.55 4.75
N VAL A 89 6.88 6.43 4.04
CA VAL A 89 7.14 6.30 2.61
C VAL A 89 6.01 5.52 1.95
N ILE A 90 5.77 5.78 0.66
CA ILE A 90 4.80 5.05 -0.14
C ILE A 90 5.55 3.99 -0.94
N VAL A 91 5.18 2.73 -0.77
CA VAL A 91 5.75 1.62 -1.54
C VAL A 91 5.02 1.53 -2.88
N VAL A 92 5.80 1.47 -3.96
CA VAL A 92 5.30 1.36 -5.33
C VAL A 92 5.74 0.04 -5.96
N PRO A 93 5.03 -0.44 -7.00
CA PRO A 93 5.54 -1.56 -7.79
C PRO A 93 6.88 -1.21 -8.43
N GLY A 94 7.89 -2.05 -8.20
CA GLY A 94 9.23 -1.83 -8.71
C GLY A 94 10.22 -2.90 -8.25
N PRO A 95 11.48 -2.82 -8.71
CA PRO A 95 12.52 -3.77 -8.36
C PRO A 95 12.85 -3.73 -6.86
N LEU A 96 12.91 -4.91 -6.24
CA LEU A 96 13.35 -5.08 -4.86
C LEU A 96 14.88 -5.02 -4.79
N ASN A 97 15.44 -4.10 -4.00
CA ASN A 97 16.86 -4.12 -3.70
C ASN A 97 17.19 -5.32 -2.79
N ARG A 98 18.17 -6.13 -3.20
CA ARG A 98 18.56 -7.40 -2.57
C ARG A 98 17.39 -8.38 -2.33
N GLY A 99 16.30 -8.27 -3.11
CA GLY A 99 15.09 -9.08 -2.93
C GLY A 99 14.33 -8.81 -1.63
N LYS A 100 14.69 -7.77 -0.87
CA LYS A 100 14.10 -7.47 0.46
C LYS A 100 13.48 -6.08 0.56
N TYR A 101 14.09 -5.09 -0.11
CA TYR A 101 13.77 -3.67 0.10
C TYR A 101 13.01 -3.12 -1.11
N PRO A 102 11.72 -2.81 -0.99
CA PRO A 102 10.91 -2.38 -2.11
C PRO A 102 11.26 -0.98 -2.60
N THR A 103 10.88 -0.67 -3.83
CA THR A 103 10.92 0.68 -4.39
C THR A 103 9.84 1.54 -3.75
N ALA A 104 10.19 2.78 -3.40
CA ALA A 104 9.32 3.70 -2.69
C ALA A 104 9.49 5.15 -3.15
N TYR A 105 8.52 5.96 -2.78
CA TYR A 105 8.51 7.41 -2.94
C TYR A 105 8.31 8.07 -1.58
N TRP A 106 9.11 9.10 -1.29
CA TRP A 106 8.98 9.88 -0.06
C TRP A 106 9.54 11.29 -0.18
N GLY A 107 9.00 12.19 0.64
CA GLY A 107 9.62 13.46 0.97
C GLY A 107 10.51 13.33 2.21
N THR A 108 11.41 14.29 2.44
CA THR A 108 12.23 14.34 3.67
C THR A 108 12.15 15.74 4.26
N LEU A 109 11.74 15.83 5.53
CA LEU A 109 11.70 17.10 6.24
C LEU A 109 13.13 17.68 6.37
N GLY A 110 13.31 18.93 5.93
CA GLY A 110 14.62 19.59 5.96
C GLY A 110 15.58 19.19 4.84
N GLY A 111 15.11 18.46 3.83
CA GLY A 111 15.92 18.06 2.68
C GLY A 111 15.08 17.81 1.43
N VAL A 112 15.66 17.08 0.49
CA VAL A 112 14.94 16.55 -0.68
C VAL A 112 14.84 15.05 -0.50
N GLY A 113 13.61 14.55 -0.38
CA GLY A 113 13.34 13.11 -0.35
C GLY A 113 13.71 12.42 -1.66
N ARG A 114 13.44 11.12 -1.78
CA ARG A 114 13.75 10.36 -3.00
C ARG A 114 12.48 9.84 -3.65
N LYS A 115 12.55 9.72 -4.98
CA LYS A 115 11.47 9.19 -5.82
C LYS A 115 11.98 7.97 -6.56
N ASN A 116 11.14 6.95 -6.67
CA ASN A 116 11.45 5.71 -7.39
C ASN A 116 12.77 5.05 -6.93
N ASP A 117 13.08 5.15 -5.64
CA ASP A 117 14.35 4.68 -5.07
C ASP A 117 14.05 3.65 -3.98
N THR A 118 15.03 2.84 -3.60
CA THR A 118 14.77 1.72 -2.68
C THR A 118 14.81 2.18 -1.23
N ILE A 119 13.94 1.60 -0.40
CA ILE A 119 13.69 2.02 1.00
C ILE A 119 14.95 2.03 1.90
N ASN A 120 16.03 1.36 1.50
CA ASN A 120 17.32 1.40 2.20
C ASN A 120 17.97 2.80 2.23
N TRP A 121 17.47 3.76 1.46
CA TRP A 121 17.89 5.16 1.53
C TRP A 121 17.01 6.01 2.45
N ALA A 122 15.86 5.49 2.88
CA ALA A 122 14.94 6.16 3.80
C ALA A 122 15.27 5.87 5.27
N TRP A 123 15.89 4.73 5.55
CA TRP A 123 16.31 4.31 6.89
C TRP A 123 17.69 3.67 6.88
N ASP A 124 18.43 3.88 7.98
CA ASP A 124 19.70 3.21 8.23
C ASP A 124 19.53 1.71 8.43
N GLN A 125 20.65 0.99 8.37
CA GLN A 125 20.71 -0.47 8.46
C GLN A 125 20.03 -1.06 9.70
N THR A 126 20.03 -0.32 10.81
CA THR A 126 19.44 -0.73 12.09
C THR A 126 17.94 -0.49 12.20
N ASP A 127 17.41 0.38 11.36
CA ASP A 127 16.03 0.87 11.45
C ASP A 127 15.17 0.34 10.31
N ARG A 128 15.77 0.07 9.14
CA ARG A 128 15.10 -0.52 7.98
C ARG A 128 14.44 -1.88 8.27
N ASP A 129 14.97 -2.65 9.22
CA ASP A 129 14.42 -3.96 9.60
C ASP A 129 13.30 -3.85 10.67
N LYS A 130 13.12 -2.65 11.26
CA LYS A 130 12.01 -2.35 12.18
C LYS A 130 10.81 -1.70 11.48
N VAL A 131 10.95 -1.35 10.20
CA VAL A 131 9.91 -0.68 9.42
C VAL A 131 8.64 -1.53 9.36
N GLY A 132 7.52 -0.93 9.75
CA GLY A 132 6.21 -1.53 9.57
C GLY A 132 5.70 -1.30 8.15
N TYR A 133 5.24 -2.36 7.50
CA TYR A 133 4.57 -2.27 6.20
C TYR A 133 3.08 -2.45 6.40
N PHE A 134 2.29 -1.51 5.91
CA PHE A 134 0.84 -1.49 6.03
C PHE A 134 0.23 -1.29 4.65
N TYR A 135 -0.88 -1.96 4.37
CA TYR A 135 -1.56 -1.84 3.10
C TYR A 135 -3.07 -1.81 3.27
N THR A 136 -3.71 -1.06 2.38
CA THR A 136 -5.16 -1.03 2.24
C THR A 136 -5.56 -1.22 0.79
N THR A 137 -6.77 -1.71 0.57
CA THR A 137 -7.33 -1.81 -0.77
C THR A 137 -7.83 -0.43 -1.15
N LEU A 138 -7.37 0.08 -2.29
CA LEU A 138 -7.90 1.32 -2.83
C LEU A 138 -9.34 1.05 -3.27
N GLY A 139 -10.28 1.76 -2.64
CA GLY A 139 -11.66 1.79 -3.11
C GLY A 139 -11.69 2.55 -4.44
N GLY A 140 -11.34 1.89 -5.53
CA GLY A 140 -11.74 2.37 -6.84
C GLY A 140 -13.26 2.44 -6.82
N THR A 141 -13.85 3.54 -7.24
CA THR A 141 -15.25 3.59 -7.65
C THR A 141 -15.41 2.75 -8.93
N ALA A 142 -15.24 1.43 -8.78
CA ALA A 142 -15.41 0.39 -9.79
C ALA A 142 -15.40 -0.97 -9.08
N ALA A 143 -16.38 -1.18 -8.22
CA ALA A 143 -17.10 -2.44 -8.01
C ALA A 143 -17.95 -2.26 -6.76
N GLY A 144 -19.26 -2.09 -6.94
CA GLY A 144 -20.17 -2.55 -5.93
C GLY A 144 -19.83 -4.01 -5.60
N GLU A 145 -19.93 -4.35 -4.32
CA GLU A 145 -20.25 -5.72 -3.91
C GLU A 145 -19.32 -6.82 -4.43
N MET A 146 -18.14 -6.96 -3.81
CA MET A 146 -17.46 -8.26 -3.80
C MET A 146 -17.05 -8.58 -2.37
N VAL A 147 -18.04 -9.05 -1.61
CA VAL A 147 -17.86 -9.96 -0.50
C VAL A 147 -16.92 -11.09 -0.94
N ALA A 148 -15.70 -11.12 -0.39
CA ALA A 148 -14.83 -12.28 -0.54
C ALA A 148 -15.39 -13.41 0.35
N SER A 149 -16.41 -14.11 -0.17
CA SER A 149 -16.69 -15.49 0.19
C SER A 149 -15.46 -16.33 -0.18
N GLY A 150 -14.93 -17.06 0.80
CA GLY A 150 -13.74 -17.89 0.60
C GLY A 150 -13.43 -18.79 1.79
N ALA A 151 -14.41 -19.58 2.25
CA ALA A 151 -14.16 -20.81 3.00
C ALA A 151 -14.51 -22.02 2.10
N PRO A 152 -13.71 -23.10 2.13
CA PRO A 152 -13.61 -24.07 1.03
C PRO A 152 -14.82 -25.02 0.92
N PRO A 153 -15.19 -25.50 -0.28
CA PRO A 153 -16.08 -26.65 -0.41
C PRO A 153 -15.25 -27.93 -0.25
N GLY A 154 -15.45 -28.66 0.85
CA GLY A 154 -14.75 -29.92 1.03
C GLY A 154 -15.07 -30.64 2.33
N VAL A 155 -16.23 -31.29 2.39
CA VAL A 155 -16.30 -32.67 2.90
C VAL A 155 -17.50 -33.36 2.26
N ALA A 156 -17.20 -34.42 1.53
CA ALA A 156 -18.13 -35.37 0.96
C ALA A 156 -18.85 -36.14 2.08
N GLY A 157 -20.15 -36.40 1.92
CA GLY A 157 -20.89 -37.29 2.82
C GLY A 157 -22.35 -37.52 2.41
N ASN A 158 -22.59 -38.67 1.80
CA ASN A 158 -23.86 -39.41 1.66
C ASN A 158 -24.96 -38.93 0.67
N ARG A 159 -25.00 -39.63 -0.48
CA ARG A 159 -26.23 -40.14 -1.15
C ARG A 159 -26.50 -41.59 -0.68
N PRO A 160 -27.65 -42.24 -0.98
CA PRO A 160 -28.90 -41.75 -1.60
C PRO A 160 -30.17 -42.09 -0.79
N GLN A 161 -31.26 -41.40 -1.12
CA GLN A 161 -32.61 -41.83 -0.74
C GLN A 161 -33.08 -42.96 -1.67
N THR A 162 -33.59 -44.03 -1.07
CA THR A 162 -34.23 -45.16 -1.74
C THR A 162 -35.63 -44.81 -2.22
N ILE A 163 -35.90 -45.16 -3.47
CA ILE A 163 -37.20 -45.17 -4.14
C ILE A 163 -37.84 -46.57 -3.97
N GLY A 164 -39.16 -46.63 -3.88
CA GLY A 164 -39.99 -47.85 -3.93
C GLY A 164 -41.26 -47.63 -3.09
N GLY A 165 -42.51 -47.67 -3.59
CA GLY A 165 -43.04 -48.34 -4.78
C GLY A 165 -43.68 -49.66 -4.37
N ASP A 166 -44.93 -49.61 -3.89
CA ASP A 166 -46.06 -50.55 -4.04
C ASP A 166 -47.22 -50.12 -3.10
#